data_AF-A0A518E410-F1
#
_entry.id   AF-A0A518E410-F1
#
_cell.length_a   1.000
_cell.length_b   1.000
_cell.length_c   1.000
_cell.angle_alpha   90.00
_cell.angle_beta   90.00
_cell.angle_gamma   90.00
#
_symmetry.space_group_name_H-M   'P 1'
#
loop_
_entity.id
_entity.type
_entity.pdbx_description
1 polymer ?
#
loop_
_entity_poly.entity_id
_entity_poly.type
_entity_poly.pdbx_seq_one_letter_code
_entity_poly.pdbx_strand_id
1 'polypeptide(L)'
;MSHYAHSLPEDSDKSNWETLPQHEIRVAARCREFLGRIDAALEAWGEPLGKWHDLGKYQPDFQAKLTGEAIQIEHAGVGAQWASRGAWRRTGIPVQFAIAGHHTGLANAQANPLPNDRDYGTISRLTLLERLQNNTAAADLVSRIASPETLQVTEPELPGW
;
A
#
# COMPACT_ATOMS: atom_id res chain seq x y z
N MET A 1 -8.50 -17.86 -7.89
CA MET A 1 -7.08 -18.03 -8.28
C MET A 1 -6.23 -17.45 -7.18
N SER A 2 -5.09 -18.06 -6.87
CA SER A 2 -4.16 -17.53 -5.87
C SER A 2 -3.42 -16.31 -6.43
N HIS A 3 -3.29 -15.26 -5.63
CA HIS A 3 -2.44 -14.11 -5.94
C HIS A 3 -1.16 -14.21 -5.12
N TYR A 4 -0.03 -13.85 -5.72
CA TYR A 4 1.29 -14.01 -5.14
C TYR A 4 1.96 -12.66 -4.85
N ALA A 5 2.69 -12.58 -3.74
CA ALA A 5 3.44 -11.40 -3.33
C ALA A 5 4.84 -11.36 -3.97
N HIS A 6 5.42 -12.55 -4.15
CA HIS A 6 6.78 -12.77 -4.64
C HIS A 6 6.80 -13.97 -5.59
N SER A 7 7.67 -13.91 -6.59
CA SER A 7 8.07 -15.06 -7.39
C SER A 7 9.46 -15.54 -6.96
N LEU A 8 9.73 -16.82 -7.14
CA LEU A 8 11.09 -17.34 -7.08
C LEU A 8 11.71 -17.25 -8.47
N PRO A 9 12.92 -16.67 -8.64
CA PRO A 9 13.59 -16.65 -9.92
C PRO A 9 13.73 -18.06 -10.47
N GLU A 10 13.44 -18.24 -11.76
CA GLU A 10 13.59 -19.51 -12.49
C GLU A 10 12.63 -20.65 -12.07
N ASP A 11 11.69 -20.39 -11.15
CA ASP A 11 10.73 -21.39 -10.69
C ASP A 11 9.39 -21.27 -11.45
N SER A 12 9.16 -22.19 -12.39
CA SER A 12 7.86 -22.35 -13.05
C SER A 12 6.81 -23.03 -12.15
N ASP A 13 7.24 -23.72 -11.10
CA ASP A 13 6.37 -24.39 -10.13
C ASP A 13 6.01 -23.39 -9.01
N LYS A 14 4.86 -22.73 -9.17
CA LYS A 14 4.34 -21.73 -8.22
C LYS A 14 4.02 -22.31 -6.82
N SER A 15 4.21 -23.61 -6.58
CA SER A 15 3.95 -24.25 -5.28
C SER A 15 4.74 -23.63 -4.12
N ASN A 16 5.92 -23.09 -4.39
CA ASN A 16 6.78 -22.45 -3.38
C ASN A 16 6.63 -20.93 -3.31
N TRP A 17 5.78 -20.33 -4.15
CA TRP A 17 5.61 -18.88 -4.16
C TRP A 17 4.80 -18.42 -2.95
N GLU A 18 5.20 -17.29 -2.37
CA GLU A 18 4.47 -16.71 -1.24
C GLU A 18 3.18 -16.03 -1.72
N THR A 19 2.04 -16.46 -1.18
CA THR A 19 0.75 -15.85 -1.52
C THR A 19 0.60 -14.47 -0.86
N LEU A 20 -0.20 -13.58 -1.46
CA LEU A 20 -0.50 -12.26 -0.88
C LEU A 20 -1.10 -12.35 0.52
N PRO A 21 -2.13 -13.18 0.79
CA PRO A 21 -2.68 -13.31 2.15
C PRO A 21 -1.64 -13.73 3.20
N GLN A 22 -0.72 -14.64 2.85
CA GLN A 22 0.36 -15.06 3.77
C GLN A 22 1.35 -13.91 4.03
N HIS A 23 1.76 -13.21 2.98
CA HIS A 23 2.66 -12.05 3.07
C HIS A 23 2.05 -10.96 3.95
N GLU A 24 0.81 -10.57 3.68
CA GLU A 24 0.07 -9.54 4.41
C GLU A 24 -0.03 -9.83 5.91
N ILE A 25 -0.37 -11.07 6.29
CA ILE A 25 -0.46 -11.49 7.70
C ILE A 25 0.91 -11.38 8.37
N ARG A 26 1.98 -11.82 7.69
CA ARG A 26 3.34 -11.76 8.24
C ARG A 26 3.85 -10.34 8.39
N VAL A 27 3.60 -9.48 7.40
CA VAL A 27 3.99 -8.06 7.45
C VAL A 27 3.17 -7.34 8.51
N ALA A 28 1.86 -7.58 8.61
CA ALA A 28 1.01 -7.01 9.65
C ALA A 28 1.53 -7.37 11.04
N ALA A 29 1.84 -8.64 11.31
CA ALA A 29 2.40 -9.06 12.59
C ALA A 29 3.71 -8.32 12.93
N ARG A 30 4.62 -8.14 11.95
CA ARG A 30 5.86 -7.37 12.14
C ARG A 30 5.61 -5.89 12.37
N CYS A 31 4.68 -5.28 11.63
CA CYS A 31 4.31 -3.89 11.81
C CYS A 31 3.72 -3.65 13.21
N ARG A 32 2.87 -4.56 13.70
CA ARG A 32 2.31 -4.50 15.06
C ARG A 32 3.42 -4.56 16.12
N GLU A 33 4.33 -5.53 16.01
CA GLU A 33 5.48 -5.66 16.90
C GLU A 33 6.36 -4.40 16.91
N PHE A 34 6.64 -3.84 15.73
CA PHE A 34 7.48 -2.66 15.60
C PHE A 34 6.82 -1.43 16.24
N LEU A 35 5.53 -1.20 15.97
CA LEU A 35 4.80 -0.05 16.52
C LEU A 35 4.55 -0.20 18.02
N GLY A 36 4.24 -1.40 18.51
CA GLY A 36 4.06 -1.66 19.94
C GLY A 36 5.31 -1.39 20.78
N ARG A 37 6.51 -1.48 20.18
CA ARG A 37 7.78 -1.08 20.83
C ARG A 37 7.96 0.43 20.95
N ILE A 38 7.27 1.21 20.12
CA ILE A 38 7.26 2.67 20.17
C ILE A 38 6.23 3.11 21.22
N ASP A 39 4.99 2.62 21.08
CA ASP A 39 3.89 2.87 21.99
C ASP A 39 2.83 1.76 21.81
N ALA A 40 2.30 1.21 22.92
CA ALA A 40 1.27 0.19 22.88
C ALA A 40 -0.02 0.65 22.16
N ALA A 41 -0.35 1.94 22.23
CA ALA A 41 -1.49 2.52 21.51
C ALA A 41 -1.30 2.50 19.98
N LEU A 42 -0.06 2.34 19.49
CA LEU A 42 0.25 2.25 18.07
C LEU A 42 0.21 0.80 17.54
N GLU A 43 0.19 -0.22 18.41
CA GLU A 43 0.28 -1.62 17.99
C GLU A 43 -0.80 -1.98 16.96
N ALA A 44 -2.06 -1.60 17.20
CA ALA A 44 -3.17 -1.91 16.30
C ALA A 44 -3.06 -1.25 14.92
N TRP A 45 -2.30 -0.15 14.80
CA TRP A 45 -2.03 0.51 13.51
C TRP A 45 -1.10 -0.31 12.61
N GLY A 46 -0.43 -1.34 13.13
CA GLY A 46 0.40 -2.24 12.34
C GLY A 46 -0.41 -3.13 11.39
N GLU A 47 -1.66 -3.44 11.77
CA GLU A 47 -2.56 -4.27 10.97
C GLU A 47 -2.87 -3.67 9.59
N PRO A 48 -3.43 -2.44 9.47
CA PRO A 48 -3.69 -1.84 8.16
C PRO A 48 -2.41 -1.57 7.38
N LEU A 49 -1.30 -1.21 8.05
CA LEU A 49 -0.02 -0.97 7.37
C LEU A 49 0.48 -2.24 6.68
N GLY A 50 0.50 -3.37 7.37
CA GLY A 50 0.98 -4.62 6.79
C GLY A 50 0.02 -5.22 5.78
N LYS A 51 -1.28 -5.23 6.06
CA LYS A 51 -2.27 -5.79 5.15
C LYS A 51 -2.43 -4.98 3.87
N TRP A 52 -2.31 -3.65 3.94
CA TRP A 52 -2.64 -2.83 2.79
C TRP A 52 -1.46 -2.34 1.97
N HIS A 53 -0.21 -2.42 2.47
CA HIS A 53 0.93 -1.83 1.75
C HIS A 53 1.07 -2.32 0.30
N ASP A 54 0.79 -3.59 0.06
CA ASP A 54 1.01 -4.27 -1.22
C ASP A 54 -0.28 -4.59 -1.98
N LEU A 55 -1.43 -3.97 -1.66
CA LEU A 55 -2.71 -4.26 -2.32
C LEU A 55 -2.65 -4.17 -3.84
N GLY A 56 -1.80 -3.31 -4.41
CA GLY A 56 -1.65 -3.20 -5.85
C GLY A 56 -1.08 -4.45 -6.51
N LYS A 57 -0.52 -5.40 -5.75
CA LYS A 57 -0.05 -6.69 -6.27
C LYS A 57 -1.19 -7.63 -6.66
N TYR A 58 -2.42 -7.40 -6.18
CA TYR A 58 -3.60 -8.13 -6.65
C TYR A 58 -3.96 -7.80 -8.11
N GLN A 59 -3.44 -6.72 -8.67
CA GLN A 59 -3.72 -6.35 -10.06
C GLN A 59 -3.25 -7.46 -11.02
N PRO A 60 -4.05 -7.81 -12.04
CA PRO A 60 -3.69 -8.81 -13.05
C PRO A 60 -2.31 -8.53 -13.68
N ASP A 61 -2.04 -7.27 -14.02
CA ASP A 61 -0.78 -6.82 -14.61
C ASP A 61 0.42 -7.08 -13.67
N PHE A 62 0.24 -6.96 -12.36
CA PHE A 62 1.28 -7.30 -11.40
C PHE A 62 1.50 -8.82 -11.33
N GLN A 63 0.43 -9.61 -11.36
CA GLN A 63 0.54 -11.07 -11.38
C GLN A 63 1.20 -11.58 -12.68
N ALA A 64 0.90 -10.95 -13.82
CA ALA A 64 1.53 -11.20 -15.12
C ALA A 64 3.04 -10.85 -15.10
N LYS A 65 3.39 -9.72 -14.47
CA LYS A 65 4.79 -9.33 -14.23
C LYS A 65 5.55 -10.39 -13.44
N LEU A 66 4.96 -10.98 -12.40
CA LEU A 66 5.61 -12.04 -11.63
C LEU A 66 5.95 -13.28 -12.47
N THR A 67 5.18 -13.54 -13.53
CA THR A 67 5.42 -14.64 -14.48
C THR A 67 6.37 -14.30 -15.63
N GLY A 68 7.02 -13.13 -15.59
CA GLY A 68 8.08 -12.75 -16.53
C GLY A 68 7.65 -11.79 -17.63
N GLU A 69 6.41 -11.29 -17.61
CA GLU A 69 6.00 -10.24 -18.55
C GLU A 69 6.70 -8.90 -18.24
N ALA A 70 7.16 -8.21 -19.28
CA ALA A 70 7.87 -6.94 -19.18
C ALA A 70 6.90 -5.77 -18.94
N ILE A 71 6.19 -5.80 -17.81
CA ILE A 71 5.18 -4.81 -17.43
C ILE A 71 5.71 -3.91 -16.30
N GLN A 72 5.57 -2.60 -16.50
CA GLN A 72 5.72 -1.62 -15.42
C GLN A 72 4.34 -1.21 -14.93
N ILE A 73 4.08 -1.47 -13.65
CA ILE A 73 2.83 -1.12 -12.98
C ILE A 73 3.15 -0.58 -11.58
N GLU A 74 2.49 0.52 -11.20
CA GLU A 74 2.54 1.01 -9.82
C GLU A 74 1.67 0.10 -8.95
N HIS A 75 2.23 -0.46 -7.88
CA HIS A 75 1.45 -1.22 -6.89
C HIS A 75 1.34 -0.49 -5.54
N ALA A 76 2.27 0.42 -5.25
CA ALA A 76 2.38 1.05 -3.94
C ALA A 76 1.27 2.05 -3.61
N GLY A 77 0.68 2.69 -4.62
CA GLY A 77 -0.38 3.69 -4.40
C GLY A 77 -1.76 3.09 -4.10
N VAL A 78 -2.01 1.83 -4.46
CA VAL A 78 -3.34 1.20 -4.37
C VAL A 78 -3.80 1.07 -2.92
N GLY A 79 -2.91 0.63 -2.03
CA GLY A 79 -3.21 0.52 -0.60
C GLY A 79 -3.43 1.87 0.07
N ALA A 80 -2.69 2.90 -0.34
CA ALA A 80 -2.90 4.25 0.14
C ALA A 80 -4.27 4.78 -0.30
N GLN A 81 -4.66 4.53 -1.55
CA GLN A 81 -5.99 4.88 -2.04
C GLN A 81 -7.09 4.15 -1.25
N TRP A 82 -6.88 2.86 -0.95
CA TRP A 82 -7.82 2.11 -0.11
C TRP A 82 -7.98 2.74 1.29
N ALA A 83 -6.87 3.12 1.92
CA ALA A 83 -6.85 3.80 3.22
C ALA A 83 -7.41 5.24 3.20
N SER A 84 -7.78 5.79 2.04
CA SER A 84 -8.45 7.10 1.95
C SER A 84 -9.98 7.02 1.93
N ARG A 85 -10.54 5.81 2.05
CA ARG A 85 -11.98 5.55 1.93
C ARG A 85 -12.68 5.42 3.29
N GLY A 86 -13.99 5.65 3.29
CA GLY A 86 -14.86 5.34 4.43
C GLY A 86 -14.42 6.02 5.74
N ALA A 87 -14.45 5.25 6.83
CA ALA A 87 -14.10 5.73 8.17
C ALA A 87 -12.63 6.22 8.26
N TRP A 88 -11.74 5.62 7.47
CA TRP A 88 -10.32 5.94 7.41
C TRP A 88 -9.98 7.27 6.72
N ARG A 89 -10.94 7.96 6.09
CA ARG A 89 -10.69 9.17 5.30
C ARG A 89 -9.90 10.24 6.06
N ARG A 90 -10.07 10.33 7.39
CA ARG A 90 -9.37 11.32 8.24
C ARG A 90 -8.22 10.70 9.03
N THR A 91 -8.48 9.59 9.69
CA THR A 91 -7.55 8.90 10.60
C THR A 91 -6.48 8.11 9.85
N GLY A 92 -6.75 7.71 8.61
CA GLY A 92 -5.85 6.96 7.74
C GLY A 92 -4.79 7.80 7.05
N ILE A 93 -4.72 9.13 7.21
CA ILE A 93 -3.71 9.96 6.51
C ILE A 93 -2.27 9.48 6.79
N PRO A 94 -1.84 9.19 8.03
CA PRO A 94 -0.51 8.63 8.29
C PRO A 94 -0.30 7.28 7.60
N VAL A 95 -1.33 6.43 7.57
CA VAL A 95 -1.32 5.13 6.87
C VAL A 95 -1.15 5.31 5.37
N GLN A 96 -1.87 6.27 4.76
CA GLN A 96 -1.76 6.61 3.34
C GLN A 96 -0.33 7.03 2.96
N PHE A 97 0.30 7.89 3.76
CA PHE A 97 1.68 8.31 3.55
C PHE A 97 2.67 7.15 3.66
N ALA A 98 2.56 6.37 4.73
CA ALA A 98 3.45 5.23 4.96
C ALA A 98 3.33 4.19 3.84
N ILE A 99 2.10 3.86 3.43
CA ILE A 99 1.86 2.91 2.34
C ILE A 99 2.34 3.47 1.01
N ALA A 100 1.95 4.69 0.62
CA ALA A 100 2.38 5.25 -0.66
C ALA A 100 3.92 5.31 -0.72
N GLY A 101 4.57 5.68 0.37
CA GLY A 101 6.01 5.88 0.43
C GLY A 101 6.87 4.62 0.52
N HIS A 102 6.31 3.40 0.60
CA HIS A 102 7.08 2.21 0.98
C HIS A 102 8.23 1.83 0.01
N HIS A 103 8.25 2.37 -1.22
CA HIS A 103 9.37 2.23 -2.16
C HIS A 103 10.10 3.55 -2.45
N THR A 104 9.46 4.70 -2.25
CA THR A 104 9.94 5.99 -2.76
C THR A 104 10.29 7.00 -1.66
N GLY A 105 9.95 6.68 -0.40
CA GLY A 105 9.92 7.64 0.71
C GLY A 105 8.67 8.53 0.70
N LEU A 106 8.57 9.41 1.70
CA LEU A 106 7.42 10.31 1.88
C LEU A 106 7.29 11.31 0.73
N ALA A 107 6.07 11.40 0.18
CA ALA A 107 5.71 12.37 -0.84
C ALA A 107 5.22 13.69 -0.21
N ASN A 108 5.19 14.76 -1.00
CA ASN A 108 4.41 15.94 -0.65
C ASN A 108 2.92 15.58 -0.60
N ALA A 109 2.17 16.18 0.33
CA ALA A 109 0.72 15.95 0.45
C ALA A 109 -0.02 16.34 -0.84
N GLN A 110 0.32 17.51 -1.37
CA GLN A 110 -0.21 18.10 -2.59
C GLN A 110 0.89 18.92 -3.28
N ALA A 111 0.65 19.34 -4.52
CA ALA A 111 1.58 20.21 -5.24
C ALA A 111 1.72 21.54 -4.49
N ASN A 112 2.94 22.10 -4.47
CA ASN A 112 3.15 23.45 -3.98
C ASN A 112 2.68 24.44 -5.05
N PRO A 113 1.64 25.27 -4.79
CA PRO A 113 1.28 26.35 -5.69
C PRO A 113 2.24 27.53 -5.43
N LEU A 114 3.52 27.38 -5.73
CA LEU A 114 4.42 28.54 -5.69
C LEU A 114 4.15 29.40 -6.94
N PRO A 115 3.79 30.68 -6.78
CA PRO A 115 3.68 31.59 -7.90
C PRO A 115 5.09 32.01 -8.33
N ASN A 116 5.52 31.51 -9.49
CA ASN A 116 6.68 31.94 -10.29
C ASN A 116 8.10 31.75 -9.68
N ASP A 117 8.97 31.16 -10.50
CA ASP A 117 10.42 31.43 -10.57
C ASP A 117 11.36 31.11 -9.41
N ARG A 118 11.36 29.84 -8.96
CA ARG A 118 12.63 29.13 -8.74
C ARG A 118 12.52 27.71 -9.27
N ASP A 119 13.05 27.49 -10.46
CA ASP A 119 13.26 26.15 -11.02
C ASP A 119 14.23 25.38 -10.12
N TYR A 120 13.68 24.68 -9.13
CA TYR A 120 14.41 23.69 -8.32
C TYR A 120 14.61 22.37 -9.09
N GLY A 121 14.38 22.36 -10.42
CA GLY A 121 14.18 21.17 -11.20
C GLY A 121 12.80 20.57 -10.92
N THR A 122 12.20 19.93 -11.91
CA THR A 122 11.00 19.13 -11.74
C THR A 122 11.30 18.03 -10.72
N ILE A 123 10.86 18.18 -9.46
CA ILE A 123 10.83 17.05 -8.54
C ILE A 123 9.74 16.12 -9.09
N SER A 124 10.18 15.17 -9.92
CA SER A 124 9.38 14.24 -10.73
C SER A 124 8.64 13.18 -9.89
N ARG A 125 8.26 13.49 -8.66
CA ARG A 125 7.57 12.56 -7.76
C ARG A 125 6.14 13.03 -7.58
N LEU A 126 5.19 12.16 -7.93
CA LEU A 126 3.77 12.37 -7.67
C LEU A 126 3.54 12.62 -6.18
N THR A 127 2.69 13.59 -5.90
CA THR A 127 2.18 13.89 -4.55
C THR A 127 1.29 12.76 -4.05
N LEU A 128 1.02 12.73 -2.74
CA LEU A 128 0.06 11.76 -2.20
C LEU A 128 -1.29 11.91 -2.91
N LEU A 129 -1.82 13.14 -3.04
CA LEU A 129 -3.10 13.38 -3.69
C LEU A 129 -3.16 12.82 -5.12
N GLU A 130 -2.15 13.07 -5.94
CA GLU A 130 -2.09 12.55 -7.31
C GLU A 130 -2.03 11.01 -7.32
N ARG A 131 -1.28 10.39 -6.40
CA ARG A 131 -1.22 8.93 -6.31
C ARG A 131 -2.55 8.32 -5.87
N LEU A 132 -3.25 8.94 -4.92
CA LEU A 132 -4.60 8.51 -4.53
C LEU A 132 -5.55 8.62 -5.72
N GLN A 133 -5.51 9.72 -6.47
CA GLN A 133 -6.35 9.90 -7.66
C GLN A 133 -6.05 8.84 -8.73
N ASN A 134 -4.77 8.68 -9.11
CA ASN A 134 -4.33 7.76 -10.15
C ASN A 134 -4.63 6.29 -9.83
N ASN A 135 -4.66 5.91 -8.56
CA ASN A 135 -4.88 4.52 -8.13
C ASN A 135 -6.37 4.18 -7.83
N THR A 136 -7.31 5.08 -8.12
CA THR A 136 -8.74 4.87 -7.80
C THR A 136 -9.31 3.62 -8.49
N ALA A 137 -9.13 3.49 -9.80
CA ALA A 137 -9.62 2.34 -10.56
C ALA A 137 -8.98 1.02 -10.11
N ALA A 138 -7.68 1.04 -9.82
CA ALA A 138 -6.95 -0.11 -9.30
C ALA A 138 -7.49 -0.55 -7.94
N ALA A 139 -7.71 0.39 -7.02
CA ALA A 139 -8.29 0.07 -5.71
C ALA A 139 -9.74 -0.44 -5.81
N ASP A 140 -10.53 0.05 -6.77
CA ASP A 140 -11.86 -0.51 -7.04
C ASP A 140 -11.78 -1.95 -7.54
N LEU A 141 -10.83 -2.24 -8.44
CA LEU A 141 -10.57 -3.62 -8.89
C LEU A 141 -10.18 -4.51 -7.72
N VAL A 142 -9.18 -4.09 -6.93
CA VAL A 142 -8.68 -4.85 -5.79
C VAL A 142 -9.78 -5.13 -4.76
N SER A 143 -10.69 -4.17 -4.53
CA SER A 143 -11.81 -4.36 -3.60
C SER A 143 -12.78 -5.48 -3.97
N ARG A 144 -12.77 -5.93 -5.24
CA ARG A 144 -13.60 -7.04 -5.73
C ARG A 144 -12.89 -8.39 -5.74
N ILE A 145 -11.56 -8.41 -5.61
CA ILE A 145 -10.74 -9.63 -5.80
C ILE A 145 -9.91 -10.00 -4.58
N ALA A 146 -9.54 -9.04 -3.74
CA ALA A 146 -8.91 -9.30 -2.45
C ALA A 146 -9.94 -9.83 -1.45
N SER A 147 -9.49 -10.67 -0.51
CA SER A 147 -10.41 -11.32 0.42
C SER A 147 -10.92 -10.34 1.49
N PRO A 148 -12.09 -10.61 2.10
CA PRO A 148 -12.56 -9.84 3.23
C PRO A 148 -11.53 -9.75 4.37
N GLU A 149 -10.79 -10.83 4.63
CA GLU A 149 -9.75 -10.84 5.68
C GLU A 149 -8.60 -9.86 5.38
N THR A 150 -8.29 -9.61 4.11
CA THR A 150 -7.31 -8.60 3.70
C THR A 150 -7.88 -7.18 3.82
N LEU A 151 -9.12 -6.98 3.38
CA LEU A 151 -9.71 -5.64 3.23
C LEU A 151 -10.38 -5.10 4.50
N GLN A 152 -10.96 -5.97 5.33
CA GLN A 152 -11.70 -5.60 6.52
C GLN A 152 -10.75 -5.51 7.72
N VAL A 153 -10.22 -4.32 7.92
CA VAL A 153 -9.44 -3.98 9.11
C VAL A 153 -10.26 -3.04 9.97
N THR A 154 -10.39 -3.37 11.26
CA THR A 154 -11.01 -2.48 12.25
C THR A 154 -10.14 -1.24 12.41
N GLU A 155 -10.76 -0.07 12.30
CA GLU A 155 -10.09 1.20 12.57
C GLU A 155 -9.61 1.26 14.03
N PRO A 156 -8.29 1.39 14.28
CA PRO A 156 -7.77 1.52 15.63
C PRO A 156 -8.17 2.86 16.24
N GLU A 157 -8.22 2.90 17.56
CA GLU A 157 -8.36 4.18 18.28
C GLU A 157 -7.12 5.05 18.05
N LEU A 158 -7.34 6.36 17.97
CA LEU A 158 -6.23 7.32 17.95
C LEU A 158 -5.52 7.30 19.32
N PRO A 159 -4.18 7.40 19.34
CA PRO A 159 -3.45 7.61 20.59
C PRO A 159 -3.97 8.82 21.35
N GLY A 160 -3.99 8.74 22.68
CA GLY A 160 -4.53 9.79 23.54
C GLY A 160 -3.60 10.97 23.84
N TRP A 161 -2.44 11.04 23.16
CA TRP A 161 -1.38 12.02 23.40
C TRP A 161 -1.18 12.97 22.21
#